data_AF-A0A523A6E2-F1
#
_entry.id   AF-A0A523A6E2-F1
#
_cell.length_a   1.000
_cell.length_b   1.000
_cell.length_c   1.000
_cell.angle_alpha   90.00
_cell.angle_beta   90.00
_cell.angle_gamma   90.00
#
_symmetry.space_group_name_H-M   'P 1'
#
loop_
_entity.id
_entity.type
_entity.pdbx_description
1 polymer ?
#
loop_
_entity_poly.entity_id
_entity_poly.type
_entity_poly.pdbx_seq_one_letter_code
_entity_poly.pdbx_strand_id
1 'polypeptide(L)'
;MIIPVDVTVNQIAAQGKEVPWPKPSCPRCGERLWGHRFTLAYFSGLAEAVFLRRLRCPHCRSIHRLRPKSHWRRFQSSIETIKQVIIYRWERGRWHPTLPRSRQRQR
;
A
#
# COMPACT_ATOMS: atom_id res chain seq x y z
N MET A 1 -1.69 -12.29 0.22
CA MET A 1 -2.42 -11.35 -0.69
C MET A 1 -2.45 -9.95 -0.11
N ILE A 2 -2.77 -8.93 -0.90
CA ILE A 2 -3.00 -7.57 -0.39
C ILE A 2 -4.50 -7.31 -0.40
N ILE A 3 -5.02 -6.80 0.71
CA ILE A 3 -6.40 -6.34 0.79
C ILE A 3 -6.35 -4.81 0.83
N PRO A 4 -6.90 -4.12 -0.19
CA PRO A 4 -7.00 -2.66 -0.16
C PRO A 4 -7.97 -2.25 0.94
N VAL A 5 -7.61 -1.24 1.71
CA VAL A 5 -8.40 -0.71 2.83
C VAL A 5 -8.47 0.80 2.76
N ASP A 6 -9.54 1.36 3.33
CA ASP A 6 -9.76 2.80 3.39
C ASP A 6 -9.01 3.41 4.58
N VAL A 7 -7.71 3.59 4.39
CA VAL A 7 -6.82 4.27 5.33
C VAL A 7 -5.76 5.02 4.54
N THR A 8 -5.42 6.22 4.97
CA THR A 8 -4.38 7.02 4.32
C THR A 8 -3.00 6.66 4.85
N VAL A 9 -1.97 6.90 4.04
CA VAL A 9 -0.57 6.71 4.47
C VAL A 9 -0.24 7.61 5.66
N ASN A 10 -0.75 8.84 5.70
CA ASN A 10 -0.55 9.78 6.80
C ASN A 10 -1.19 9.29 8.10
N GLN A 11 -2.39 8.71 8.04
CA GLN A 11 -3.00 8.08 9.22
C GLN A 11 -2.15 6.94 9.77
N ILE A 12 -1.61 6.08 8.89
CA ILE A 12 -0.73 4.98 9.31
C ILE A 12 0.56 5.53 9.92
N ALA A 13 1.15 6.56 9.32
CA ALA A 13 2.36 7.19 9.86
C ALA A 13 2.13 7.78 11.25
N ALA A 14 0.99 8.48 11.46
CA ALA A 14 0.67 9.13 12.72
C ALA A 14 0.31 8.15 13.84
N GLN A 15 -0.45 7.08 13.54
CA GLN A 15 -1.01 6.18 14.55
C GLN A 15 -0.22 4.86 14.69
N GLY A 16 0.67 4.56 13.73
CA GLY A 16 1.51 3.35 13.77
C GLY A 16 0.70 2.06 13.89
N LYS A 17 0.89 1.34 15.00
CA LYS A 17 0.20 0.06 15.27
C LYS A 17 -1.23 0.25 15.78
N GLU A 18 -1.58 1.44 16.24
CA GLU A 18 -2.88 1.79 16.84
C GLU A 18 -3.96 2.16 15.81
N VAL A 19 -3.61 2.16 14.51
CA VAL A 19 -4.59 2.34 13.44
C VAL A 19 -5.75 1.35 13.62
N PRO A 20 -7.02 1.81 13.54
CA PRO A 20 -8.20 0.94 13.66
C PRO A 20 -8.38 0.10 12.39
N TRP A 21 -7.54 -0.92 12.23
CA TRP A 21 -7.55 -1.78 11.04
C TRP A 21 -8.88 -2.52 10.88
N PRO A 22 -9.47 -2.52 9.67
CA PRO A 22 -10.68 -3.28 9.41
C PRO A 22 -10.42 -4.79 9.54
N LYS A 23 -11.49 -5.55 9.79
CA LYS A 23 -11.46 -7.01 9.96
C LYS A 23 -12.17 -7.71 8.78
N PRO A 24 -11.59 -7.71 7.57
CA PRO A 24 -12.23 -8.30 6.40
C PRO A 24 -12.22 -9.83 6.46
N SER A 25 -13.09 -10.44 5.65
CA SER A 25 -13.08 -11.87 5.34
C SER A 25 -11.93 -12.25 4.41
N CYS A 26 -11.57 -13.54 4.42
CA CYS A 26 -10.50 -14.09 3.61
C CYS A 26 -10.91 -14.08 2.13
N PRO A 27 -10.19 -13.38 1.22
CA PRO A 27 -10.51 -13.38 -0.21
C PRO A 27 -10.29 -14.74 -0.90
N ARG A 28 -9.73 -15.74 -0.20
CA ARG A 28 -9.55 -17.10 -0.74
C ARG A 28 -10.69 -18.05 -0.40
N CYS A 29 -11.27 -17.93 0.80
CA CYS A 29 -12.23 -18.92 1.32
C CYS A 29 -13.38 -18.32 2.14
N GLY A 30 -13.54 -17.00 2.18
CA GLY A 30 -14.65 -16.33 2.89
C GLY A 30 -14.52 -16.24 4.41
N GLU A 31 -13.69 -17.07 5.04
CA GLU A 31 -13.58 -17.14 6.51
C GLU A 31 -13.02 -15.85 7.15
N ARG A 32 -13.40 -15.57 8.40
CA ARG A 32 -12.91 -14.40 9.14
C ARG A 32 -11.39 -14.44 9.31
N LEU A 33 -10.74 -13.31 9.01
CA LEU A 33 -9.30 -13.18 9.19
C LEU A 33 -8.94 -12.81 10.63
N TRP A 34 -7.83 -13.38 11.12
CA TRP A 34 -7.33 -13.17 12.47
C TRP A 34 -6.10 -12.28 12.46
N GLY A 35 -5.91 -11.54 13.55
CA GLY A 35 -4.71 -10.75 13.78
C GLY A 35 -3.46 -11.61 13.67
N HIS A 36 -2.48 -11.16 12.90
CA HIS A 36 -1.16 -11.75 12.88
C HIS A 36 -0.16 -10.67 13.34
N ARG A 37 0.98 -10.55 12.66
CA ARG A 37 2.02 -9.56 12.96
C ARG A 37 1.85 -8.29 12.13
N PHE A 38 2.67 -7.29 12.41
CA PHE A 38 2.85 -6.15 11.51
C PHE A 38 4.03 -6.39 10.55
N THR A 39 4.09 -5.64 9.46
CA THR A 39 5.27 -5.54 8.60
C THR A 39 5.57 -4.08 8.33
N LEU A 40 6.85 -3.75 8.20
CA LEU A 40 7.24 -2.43 7.73
C LEU A 40 7.02 -2.31 6.22
N ALA A 41 6.66 -1.10 5.77
CA ALA A 41 6.56 -0.76 4.36
C ALA A 41 6.93 0.71 4.14
N TYR A 42 7.61 0.97 3.03
CA TYR A 42 7.96 2.32 2.59
C TYR A 42 6.90 2.85 1.61
N PHE A 43 6.54 4.11 1.79
CA PHE A 43 5.69 4.87 0.88
C PHE A 43 6.43 6.11 0.39
N SER A 44 6.09 6.57 -0.82
CA SER A 44 6.70 7.77 -1.38
C SER A 44 6.32 9.01 -0.57
N GLY A 45 7.31 9.84 -0.24
CA GLY A 45 7.11 11.06 0.55
C GLY A 45 7.24 10.86 2.06
N LEU A 46 7.40 9.62 2.56
CA LEU A 46 7.74 9.36 3.96
C LEU A 46 9.24 9.11 4.12
N ALA A 47 9.82 9.70 5.15
CA ALA A 47 11.22 9.45 5.54
C ALA A 47 11.41 8.06 6.17
N GLU A 48 10.39 7.59 6.89
CA GLU A 48 10.43 6.34 7.64
C GLU A 48 9.47 5.29 7.09
N ALA A 49 9.73 4.03 7.44
CA ALA A 49 8.81 2.94 7.15
C ALA A 49 7.63 2.93 8.14
N VAL A 50 6.45 2.57 7.65
CA VAL A 50 5.23 2.49 8.48
C VAL A 50 4.79 1.05 8.72
N PHE A 51 4.06 0.84 9.81
CA PHE A 51 3.53 -0.48 10.17
C PHE A 51 2.25 -0.80 9.39
N LEU A 52 2.27 -1.87 8.59
CA LEU A 52 1.07 -2.44 7.97
C LEU A 52 0.64 -3.70 8.70
N ARG A 53 -0.67 -3.80 8.99
CA ARG A 53 -1.25 -4.99 9.62
C ARG A 53 -1.21 -6.19 8.67
N ARG A 54 -0.75 -7.34 9.18
CA ARG A 54 -0.96 -8.65 8.55
C ARG A 54 -2.07 -9.39 9.26
N LEU A 55 -2.84 -10.12 8.48
CA LEU A 55 -3.89 -11.01 8.94
C LEU A 55 -3.64 -12.42 8.42
N ARG A 56 -4.07 -13.43 9.17
CA ARG A 56 -3.98 -14.84 8.76
C ARG A 56 -5.36 -15.46 8.75
N CYS A 57 -5.65 -16.24 7.73
CA CYS A 57 -6.85 -17.08 7.71
C CYS A 57 -6.62 -18.34 8.55
N PRO A 58 -7.47 -18.66 9.55
CA PRO A 58 -7.33 -19.89 10.33
C PRO A 58 -7.63 -21.15 9.48
N HIS A 59 -8.53 -21.03 8.51
CA HIS A 59 -8.97 -22.14 7.67
C HIS A 59 -7.94 -22.48 6.57
N CYS A 60 -7.74 -21.60 5.58
CA CYS A 60 -6.85 -21.86 4.45
C CYS A 60 -5.40 -21.41 4.65
N ARG A 61 -5.07 -20.93 5.86
CA ARG A 61 -3.72 -20.52 6.31
C ARG A 61 -3.06 -19.38 5.53
N SER A 62 -3.75 -18.76 4.57
CA SER A 62 -3.19 -17.66 3.79
C SER A 62 -2.93 -16.41 4.64
N ILE A 63 -1.84 -15.70 4.30
CA ILE A 63 -1.47 -14.44 4.95
C ILE A 63 -1.85 -13.28 4.02
N HIS A 64 -2.49 -12.28 4.62
CA HIS A 64 -2.98 -11.07 3.96
C HIS A 64 -2.33 -9.86 4.59
N ARG A 65 -2.04 -8.84 3.80
CA ARG A 65 -1.54 -7.54 4.26
C ARG A 65 -2.56 -6.48 3.91
N LEU A 66 -2.96 -5.68 4.88
CA LEU A 66 -3.80 -4.51 4.64
C LEU A 66 -2.93 -3.38 4.06
N ARG A 67 -3.37 -2.76 2.97
CA ARG A 67 -2.65 -1.66 2.31
C ARG A 67 -3.65 -0.56 1.93
N PRO A 68 -3.28 0.73 2.02
CA PRO A 68 -4.11 1.83 1.51
C PRO A 68 -4.60 1.57 0.09
N LYS A 69 -5.92 1.76 -0.15
CA LYS A 69 -6.54 1.63 -1.47
C LYS A 69 -5.95 2.59 -2.52
N SER A 70 -5.33 3.68 -2.05
CA SER A 70 -4.62 4.67 -2.88
C SER A 70 -3.32 4.15 -3.50
N HIS A 71 -2.89 2.91 -3.22
CA HIS A 71 -1.63 2.35 -3.70
C HIS A 71 -1.82 0.97 -4.33
N TRP A 72 -1.21 0.77 -5.50
CA TRP A 72 -1.11 -0.55 -6.09
C TRP A 72 -0.16 -1.46 -5.31
N ARG A 73 -0.34 -2.78 -5.49
CA ARG A 73 0.32 -3.82 -4.69
C ARG A 73 1.84 -3.68 -4.61
N ARG A 74 2.50 -3.29 -5.70
CA ARG A 74 3.97 -3.26 -5.83
C ARG A 74 4.56 -1.85 -5.79
N PHE A 75 3.74 -0.80 -5.70
CA PHE A 75 4.21 0.57 -5.84
C PHE A 75 4.24 1.29 -4.50
N GLN A 76 5.32 2.04 -4.26
CA GLN A 76 5.43 2.93 -3.10
C GLN A 76 4.72 4.27 -3.34
N SER A 77 4.60 4.70 -4.59
CA SER A 77 3.86 5.89 -4.99
C SER A 77 2.35 5.60 -5.04
N SER A 78 1.55 6.62 -4.79
CA SER A 78 0.10 6.53 -4.94
C SER A 78 -0.28 6.31 -6.40
N ILE A 79 -1.46 5.74 -6.64
CA ILE A 79 -2.04 5.59 -7.97
C ILE A 79 -2.14 6.96 -8.66
N GLU A 80 -2.50 8.00 -7.91
CA GLU A 80 -2.61 9.37 -8.40
C GLU A 80 -1.26 9.91 -8.89
N THR A 81 -0.19 9.78 -8.09
CA THR A 81 1.15 10.20 -8.51
C THR A 81 1.61 9.43 -9.74
N ILE A 82 1.31 8.13 -9.84
CA ILE A 82 1.67 7.32 -11.01
C ILE A 82 0.94 7.83 -12.26
N LYS A 83 -0.37 8.13 -12.15
CA LYS A 83 -1.15 8.71 -13.25
C LYS A 83 -0.57 10.04 -13.70
N GLN A 84 -0.27 10.94 -12.77
CA GLN A 84 0.33 12.25 -13.07
C GLN A 84 1.67 12.12 -13.81
N VAL A 85 2.53 11.18 -13.40
CA VAL A 85 3.80 10.91 -14.09
C VAL A 85 3.57 10.41 -15.52
N ILE A 86 2.62 9.49 -15.72
CA ILE A 86 2.31 8.93 -17.03
C ILE A 86 1.75 10.03 -17.96
N ILE A 87 0.79 10.82 -17.47
CA ILE A 87 0.20 11.94 -18.22
C ILE A 87 1.28 12.96 -18.60
N TYR A 88 2.10 13.38 -17.63
CA TYR A 88 3.19 14.33 -17.90
C TYR A 88 4.18 13.78 -18.94
N ARG A 89 4.52 12.49 -18.86
CA ARG A 89 5.42 11.83 -19.82
C ARG A 89 4.81 11.80 -21.22
N TRP A 90 3.51 11.53 -21.32
CA TRP A 90 2.76 11.52 -22.57
C TRP A 90 2.73 12.93 -23.20
N GLU A 91 2.35 13.95 -22.43
CA GLU A 91 2.18 15.32 -22.93
C GLU A 91 3.49 16.03 -23.25
N ARG A 92 4.54 15.83 -22.44
CA ARG A 92 5.79 16.59 -22.51
C ARG A 92 6.96 15.82 -23.13
N GLY A 93 6.77 14.53 -23.44
CA GLY A 93 7.84 13.68 -24.00
C GLY A 93 9.03 13.48 -23.06
N ARG A 94 8.93 13.87 -21.79
CA ARG A 94 10.01 13.81 -20.76
C ARG A 94 9.44 13.38 -19.41
N TRP A 95 10.25 12.74 -18.57
CA TRP A 95 9.81 12.34 -17.23
C TRP A 95 9.66 13.56 -16.32
N HIS A 96 8.82 13.44 -15.28
CA HIS A 96 8.52 14.51 -14.34
C HIS A 96 9.79 14.97 -13.61
N PRO A 97 10.16 16.26 -13.63
CA PRO A 97 11.46 16.72 -13.15
C PRO A 97 11.61 16.66 -11.62
N THR A 98 10.52 16.87 -10.88
CA THR A 98 10.55 16.94 -9.40
C THR A 98 10.45 15.58 -8.69
N LEU A 99 10.25 14.49 -9.45
CA LEU A 99 10.11 13.15 -8.88
C LEU A 99 11.35 12.30 -9.16
N PRO A 100 11.79 11.43 -8.24
CA PRO A 100 12.95 10.59 -8.47
C PRO A 100 12.79 9.71 -9.71
N ARG A 101 13.77 9.71 -10.62
CA ARG A 101 13.71 8.95 -11.89
C ARG A 101 13.54 7.45 -11.68
N SER A 102 14.15 6.89 -10.63
CA SER A 102 14.01 5.49 -10.24
C SER A 102 12.57 5.09 -9.85
N ARG A 103 11.73 6.06 -9.47
CA ARG A 103 10.31 5.83 -9.12
C ARG A 103 9.35 6.01 -10.30
N GLN A 104 9.85 6.54 -11.41
CA GLN A 104 9.08 6.79 -12.63
C GLN A 104 9.31 5.74 -13.71
N ARG A 105 10.47 5.07 -13.67
CA ARG A 105 10.84 4.02 -14.63
C ARG A 105 10.87 2.68 -13.93
N GLN A 106 10.23 1.67 -14.51
CA GLN A 106 10.53 0.28 -14.17
C GLN A 106 11.76 -0.14 -14.99
N ARG A 107 12.68 -0.86 -14.36
CA ARG A 107 13.75 -1.56 -15.07
C ARG A 107 13.20 -2.86 -15.63
#